data_AF-A0A1G9XJI8-F1
#
_entry.id   AF-A0A1G9XJI8-F1
#
_cell.length_a   1.000
_cell.length_b   1.000
_cell.length_c   1.000
_cell.angle_alpha   90.00
_cell.angle_beta   90.00
_cell.angle_gamma   90.00
#
_symmetry.space_group_name_H-M   'P 1'
#
loop_
_entity.id
_entity.type
_entity.pdbx_description
1 polymer ?
#
loop_
_entity_poly.entity_id
_entity_poly.type
_entity_poly.pdbx_seq_one_letter_code
_entity_poly.pdbx_strand_id
1 'polypeptide(L)'
;MDILNLSKFNILSISENEFDFLIQVVTNSPPLACPHCGCIANLYKHDSREQICMDLPIHGKRVGLLIKRQRYRCRDCNRTFWEHLDHTIDEKRNCTKRLLSYIEKHIIKPRCVLTNIEERTLLDVLPNRNKATVVGYLSSLPNRGQIRYVTMDMWQPYKDAVRAILPKALIIVDKFHVVCMANQALETIRKQLREGLSQKNAAG
;
A
#
# COMPACT_ATOMS: atom_id res chain seq x y z
N MET A 1 -14.20 24.50 -10.81
CA MET A 1 -13.73 23.25 -11.43
C MET A 1 -13.41 22.27 -10.32
N ASP A 2 -14.13 21.16 -10.23
CA ASP A 2 -13.92 20.14 -9.21
C ASP A 2 -12.76 19.22 -9.63
N ILE A 3 -11.54 19.63 -9.28
CA ILE A 3 -10.29 18.95 -9.65
C ILE A 3 -10.24 17.52 -9.10
N LEU A 4 -10.96 17.24 -8.02
CA LEU A 4 -10.90 15.95 -7.35
C LEU A 4 -12.01 15.00 -7.79
N ASN A 5 -13.14 15.47 -8.31
CA ASN A 5 -14.29 14.61 -8.67
C ASN A 5 -14.65 13.61 -7.54
N LEU A 6 -14.53 14.06 -6.29
CA LEU A 6 -14.85 13.29 -5.11
C LEU A 6 -16.18 13.82 -4.54
N SER A 7 -17.30 13.32 -5.07
CA SER A 7 -18.67 13.80 -4.78
C SER A 7 -19.10 13.86 -3.30
N LYS A 8 -18.31 13.24 -2.39
CA LYS A 8 -18.57 13.20 -0.95
C LYS A 8 -17.66 14.11 -0.11
N PHE A 9 -16.71 14.79 -0.75
CA PHE A 9 -15.76 15.69 -0.11
C PHE A 9 -15.89 17.09 -0.69
N ASN A 10 -15.99 18.09 0.19
CA ASN A 10 -15.87 19.49 -0.19
C ASN A 10 -14.44 19.95 0.02
N ILE A 11 -13.87 20.61 -0.99
CA ILE A 11 -12.53 21.20 -0.90
C ILE A 11 -12.62 22.49 -0.08
N LEU A 12 -11.78 22.61 0.95
CA LEU A 12 -11.64 23.82 1.75
C LEU A 12 -10.49 24.70 1.26
N SER A 13 -9.33 24.10 1.03
CA SER A 13 -8.12 24.80 0.64
C SER A 13 -7.21 23.89 -0.17
N ILE A 14 -6.36 24.48 -1.01
CA ILE A 14 -5.33 23.80 -1.76
C ILE A 14 -4.02 24.52 -1.46
N SER A 15 -3.02 23.75 -1.05
CA SER A 15 -1.65 24.22 -0.90
C SER A 15 -0.74 23.41 -1.80
N GLU A 16 0.23 24.07 -2.42
CA GLU A 16 1.13 23.48 -3.41
C GLU A 16 2.57 23.87 -3.08
N ASN A 17 3.48 22.90 -3.20
CA ASN A 17 4.91 23.15 -3.22
C ASN A 17 5.52 22.55 -4.50
N GLU A 18 6.84 22.48 -4.58
CA GLU A 18 7.55 21.96 -5.75
C GLU A 18 7.15 20.51 -6.12
N PHE A 19 6.87 19.66 -5.13
CA PHE A 19 6.67 18.22 -5.30
C PHE A 19 5.27 17.72 -4.96
N ASP A 20 4.50 18.51 -4.20
CA ASP A 20 3.29 18.06 -3.53
C ASP A 20 2.14 19.07 -3.64
N PHE A 21 0.94 18.53 -3.80
CA PHE A 21 -0.32 19.19 -3.46
C PHE A 21 -0.85 18.63 -2.15
N LEU A 22 -1.22 19.52 -1.23
CA LEU A 22 -2.00 19.17 -0.04
C LEU A 22 -3.36 19.87 -0.14
N ILE A 23 -4.41 19.07 -0.27
CA ILE A 23 -5.78 19.54 -0.47
C ILE A 23 -6.57 19.25 0.80
N GLN A 24 -7.01 20.29 1.47
CA GLN A 24 -7.82 20.17 2.67
C GLN A 24 -9.26 19.90 2.27
N VAL A 25 -9.85 18.85 2.85
CA VAL A 25 -11.23 18.45 2.53
C VAL A 25 -12.03 18.15 3.78
N VAL A 26 -13.34 18.32 3.68
CA VAL A 26 -14.32 17.91 4.70
C VAL A 26 -15.38 17.03 4.06
N THR A 27 -15.87 16.08 4.84
CA THR A 27 -17.04 15.26 4.51
C THR A 27 -18.29 16.15 4.46
N ASN A 28 -19.17 15.88 3.50
CA ASN A 28 -20.40 16.65 3.32
C ASN A 28 -21.63 16.05 4.03
N SER A 29 -21.48 14.90 4.69
CA SER A 29 -22.59 14.12 5.24
C SER A 29 -22.33 13.72 6.69
N PRO A 30 -22.75 14.53 7.67
CA PRO A 30 -22.68 14.15 9.07
C PRO A 30 -23.62 12.95 9.36
N PRO A 31 -23.31 12.12 10.37
CA PRO A 31 -24.14 10.98 10.74
C PRO A 31 -25.51 11.43 11.26
N LEU A 32 -26.57 10.86 10.68
CA LEU A 32 -27.96 11.14 11.09
C LEU A 32 -28.38 10.35 12.35
N ALA A 33 -27.71 9.23 12.61
CA ALA A 33 -28.04 8.34 13.73
C ALA A 33 -26.80 7.70 14.36
N CYS A 34 -26.93 7.27 15.61
CA CYS A 34 -25.88 6.50 16.28
C CYS A 34 -25.74 5.09 15.68
N PRO A 35 -24.56 4.66 15.24
CA PRO A 35 -24.35 3.31 14.69
C PRO A 35 -24.46 2.19 15.75
N HIS A 36 -24.55 2.54 17.04
CA HIS A 36 -24.62 1.56 18.12
C HIS A 36 -26.03 1.34 18.66
N CYS A 37 -26.84 2.38 18.77
CA CYS A 37 -28.20 2.29 19.34
C CYS A 37 -29.29 2.78 18.39
N GLY A 38 -28.94 3.34 17.23
CA GLY A 38 -29.90 3.84 16.24
C GLY A 38 -30.59 5.17 16.61
N CYS A 39 -30.21 5.83 17.71
CA CYS A 39 -30.85 7.09 18.08
C CYS A 39 -30.63 8.17 17.00
N ILE A 40 -31.66 8.96 16.73
CA ILE A 40 -31.63 10.03 15.71
C ILE A 40 -31.37 11.35 16.43
N ALA A 41 -30.50 12.19 15.87
CA ALA A 41 -30.26 13.58 16.28
C ALA A 41 -29.75 13.83 17.71
N ASN A 42 -29.47 12.82 18.54
CA ASN A 42 -28.89 13.01 19.89
C ASN A 42 -27.36 12.76 19.93
N LEU A 43 -26.67 13.33 18.94
CA LEU A 43 -25.23 13.20 18.71
C LEU A 43 -24.56 14.56 18.89
N TYR A 44 -23.43 14.61 19.59
CA TYR A 44 -22.63 15.83 19.68
C TYR A 44 -21.16 15.59 19.29
N LYS A 45 -20.52 16.65 18.80
CA LYS A 45 -19.11 16.67 18.43
C LYS A 45 -18.25 16.55 19.69
N HIS A 46 -17.49 15.46 19.80
CA HIS A 46 -16.68 15.20 20.98
C HIS A 46 -15.20 15.50 20.77
N ASP A 47 -14.64 15.09 19.63
CA ASP A 47 -13.21 15.19 19.34
C ASP A 47 -13.00 15.22 17.81
N SER A 48 -11.85 15.67 17.32
CA SER A 48 -11.55 15.66 15.88
C SER A 48 -10.12 15.24 15.63
N ARG A 49 -9.87 14.59 14.49
CA ARG A 49 -8.52 14.25 14.06
C ARG A 49 -8.30 14.66 12.61
N GLU A 50 -7.08 15.04 12.32
CA GLU A 50 -6.61 15.20 10.96
C GLU A 50 -5.93 13.92 10.50
N GLN A 51 -6.21 13.51 9.28
CA GLN A 51 -5.56 12.39 8.64
C GLN A 51 -5.21 12.76 7.20
N ILE A 52 -4.02 12.37 6.77
CA ILE A 52 -3.60 12.53 5.38
C ILE A 52 -3.94 11.24 4.63
N CYS A 53 -4.63 11.39 3.50
CA CYS A 53 -4.99 10.31 2.60
C CYS A 53 -4.35 10.58 1.23
N MET A 54 -3.53 9.66 0.73
CA MET A 54 -2.89 9.82 -0.58
C MET A 54 -3.90 9.66 -1.73
N ASP A 55 -3.70 10.42 -2.80
CA ASP A 55 -4.59 10.44 -3.95
C ASP A 55 -3.83 10.46 -5.29
N LEU A 56 -4.57 10.45 -6.40
CA LEU A 56 -4.01 10.49 -7.75
C LEU A 56 -3.09 11.69 -7.95
N PRO A 57 -1.90 11.51 -8.55
CA PRO A 57 -1.01 12.61 -8.84
C PRO A 57 -1.65 13.61 -9.82
N ILE A 58 -1.43 14.90 -9.58
CA ILE A 58 -1.90 16.00 -10.42
C ILE A 58 -0.66 16.68 -11.01
N HIS A 59 -0.58 16.77 -12.34
CA HIS A 59 0.55 17.38 -13.06
C HIS A 59 1.94 16.87 -12.62
N GLY A 60 2.04 15.57 -12.29
CA GLY A 60 3.30 14.94 -11.86
C GLY A 60 3.67 15.15 -10.38
N LYS A 61 2.90 15.94 -9.63
CA LYS A 61 3.08 16.14 -8.18
C LYS A 61 2.27 15.14 -7.38
N ARG A 62 2.77 14.75 -6.20
CA ARG A 62 2.03 13.86 -5.29
C ARG A 62 0.86 14.64 -4.68
N VAL A 63 -0.26 13.96 -4.44
CA VAL A 63 -1.45 14.60 -3.89
C VAL A 63 -1.81 13.94 -2.56
N GLY A 64 -1.89 14.76 -1.51
CA GLY A 64 -2.41 14.38 -0.21
C GLY A 64 -3.73 15.10 0.08
N LEU A 65 -4.73 14.35 0.53
CA LEU A 65 -5.98 14.89 1.05
C LEU A 65 -5.87 15.01 2.57
N LEU A 66 -5.90 16.23 3.10
CA LEU A 66 -5.96 16.49 4.53
C LEU A 66 -7.43 16.46 4.97
N ILE A 67 -7.84 15.34 5.56
CA ILE A 67 -9.23 15.09 5.96
C ILE A 67 -9.37 15.35 7.45
N LYS A 68 -10.21 16.31 7.82
CA LYS A 68 -10.58 16.57 9.21
C LYS A 68 -11.80 15.72 9.57
N ARG A 69 -11.59 14.61 10.28
CA ARG A 69 -12.67 13.70 10.73
C ARG A 69 -13.21 14.11 12.08
N GLN A 70 -14.52 14.08 12.21
CA GLN A 70 -15.21 14.32 13.47
C GLN A 70 -15.48 13.02 14.22
N ARG A 71 -15.22 13.00 15.53
CA ARG A 71 -15.71 11.99 16.46
C ARG A 71 -17.00 12.48 17.09
N TYR A 72 -18.00 11.64 17.09
CA TYR A 72 -19.29 11.89 17.72
C TYR A 72 -19.45 11.05 18.97
N ARG A 73 -20.16 11.60 19.96
CA ARG A 73 -20.67 10.84 21.10
C ARG A 73 -22.19 10.89 21.11
N CYS A 74 -22.80 9.72 21.31
CA CYS A 74 -24.23 9.59 21.49
C CYS A 74 -24.59 9.86 22.96
N ARG A 75 -25.58 10.70 23.22
CA ARG A 75 -26.03 10.99 24.60
C ARG A 75 -26.89 9.87 25.19
N ASP A 76 -27.54 9.06 24.36
CA ASP A 76 -28.42 7.99 24.84
C ASP A 76 -27.63 6.74 25.28
N CYS A 77 -26.66 6.30 24.47
CA CYS A 77 -25.87 5.10 24.77
C CYS A 77 -24.45 5.40 25.29
N ASN A 78 -24.07 6.68 25.40
CA ASN A 78 -22.75 7.15 25.84
C ASN A 78 -21.53 6.67 25.03
N ARG A 79 -21.73 5.91 23.95
CA ARG A 79 -20.66 5.42 23.06
C ARG A 79 -20.18 6.50 22.10
N THR A 80 -18.94 6.34 21.65
CA THR A 80 -18.29 7.24 20.69
C THR A 80 -17.99 6.50 19.40
N PHE A 81 -18.05 7.22 18.29
CA PHE A 81 -17.72 6.67 16.98
C PHE A 81 -17.14 7.78 16.10
N TRP A 82 -16.30 7.37 15.14
CA TRP A 82 -15.78 8.27 14.12
C TRP A 82 -16.81 8.42 13.00
N GLU A 83 -16.90 9.62 12.47
CA GLU A 83 -17.58 9.88 11.21
C GLU A 83 -17.10 8.90 10.14
N HIS A 84 -18.07 8.29 9.44
CA HIS A 84 -17.77 7.33 8.39
C HIS A 84 -17.17 8.08 7.21
N LEU A 85 -15.98 7.64 6.78
CA LEU A 85 -15.47 8.09 5.50
C LEU A 85 -16.21 7.31 4.42
N ASP A 86 -16.56 8.03 3.36
CA ASP A 86 -17.12 7.41 2.17
C ASP A 86 -16.24 6.24 1.68
N HIS A 87 -16.88 5.27 1.02
CA HIS A 87 -16.22 4.08 0.48
C HIS A 87 -15.16 4.38 -0.58
N THR A 88 -14.95 5.64 -0.95
CA THR A 88 -13.87 6.10 -1.81
C THR A 88 -12.49 6.01 -1.14
N ILE A 89 -12.40 5.88 0.19
CA ILE A 89 -11.14 5.79 0.93
C ILE A 89 -10.89 4.36 1.43
N ASP A 90 -9.66 3.87 1.26
CA ASP A 90 -9.14 2.69 1.94
C ASP A 90 -8.50 3.13 3.26
N GLU A 91 -9.25 2.98 4.36
CA GLU A 91 -8.80 3.37 5.70
C GLU A 91 -7.59 2.56 6.20
N LYS A 92 -7.32 1.37 5.66
CA LYS A 92 -6.16 0.58 6.08
C LYS A 92 -4.87 1.11 5.45
N ARG A 93 -4.95 1.59 4.22
CA ARG A 93 -3.81 2.07 3.43
C ARG A 93 -3.67 3.59 3.41
N ASN A 94 -4.63 4.32 3.97
CA ASN A 94 -4.71 5.79 3.94
C ASN A 94 -4.55 6.34 2.51
N CYS A 95 -5.30 5.78 1.57
CA CYS A 95 -5.32 6.24 0.19
C CYS A 95 -6.71 6.12 -0.42
N THR A 96 -6.95 6.85 -1.51
CA THR A 96 -8.19 6.70 -2.28
C THR A 96 -8.17 5.38 -3.06
N LYS A 97 -9.35 4.75 -3.20
CA LYS A 97 -9.50 3.53 -4.01
C LYS A 97 -9.17 3.76 -5.48
N ARG A 98 -9.34 4.99 -5.97
CA ARG A 98 -8.92 5.39 -7.33
C ARG A 98 -7.40 5.41 -7.46
N LEU A 99 -6.66 5.87 -6.45
CA LEU A 99 -5.21 5.76 -6.43
C LEU A 99 -4.79 4.29 -6.44
N LEU A 100 -5.42 3.43 -5.63
CA LEU A 100 -5.15 1.99 -5.68
C LEU A 100 -5.40 1.40 -7.06
N SER A 101 -6.54 1.71 -7.68
CA SER A 101 -6.86 1.26 -9.03
C SER A 101 -5.88 1.78 -10.08
N TYR A 102 -5.39 3.01 -9.91
CA TYR A 102 -4.38 3.59 -10.78
C TYR A 102 -3.03 2.91 -10.61
N ILE A 103 -2.58 2.74 -9.37
CA ILE A 103 -1.36 2.01 -9.03
C ILE A 103 -1.45 0.60 -9.59
N GLU A 104 -2.54 -0.12 -9.35
CA GLU A 104 -2.79 -1.42 -9.95
C GLU A 104 -2.65 -1.34 -11.46
N LYS A 105 -3.43 -0.50 -12.17
CA LYS A 105 -3.34 -0.38 -13.64
C LYS A 105 -1.93 -0.05 -14.17
N HIS A 106 -1.16 0.76 -13.46
CA HIS A 106 0.15 1.22 -13.90
C HIS A 106 1.32 0.34 -13.40
N ILE A 107 1.12 -0.46 -12.36
CA ILE A 107 2.09 -1.43 -11.79
C ILE A 107 1.76 -2.88 -12.20
N ILE A 108 0.58 -3.17 -12.77
CA ILE A 108 0.08 -4.52 -13.12
C ILE A 108 1.06 -5.34 -13.97
N LYS A 109 2.00 -4.71 -14.68
CA LYS A 109 3.12 -5.46 -15.27
C LYS A 109 4.29 -5.47 -14.29
N PRO A 110 4.50 -6.57 -13.55
CA PRO A 110 5.66 -6.70 -12.69
C PRO A 110 6.92 -6.52 -13.55
N ARG A 111 7.72 -5.54 -13.17
CA ARG A 111 8.97 -5.17 -13.82
C ARG A 111 10.14 -5.83 -13.10
N CYS A 112 11.19 -6.12 -13.85
CA CYS A 112 12.45 -6.55 -13.25
C CYS A 112 13.23 -5.30 -12.86
N VAL A 113 13.50 -5.13 -11.56
CA VAL A 113 14.35 -4.07 -11.04
C VAL A 113 15.74 -4.66 -10.83
N LEU A 114 16.75 -4.03 -11.40
CA LEU A 114 18.14 -4.45 -11.29
C LEU A 114 18.89 -3.41 -10.47
N THR A 115 19.61 -3.87 -9.46
CA THR A 115 20.37 -3.01 -8.55
C THR A 115 21.79 -3.52 -8.40
N ASN A 116 22.73 -2.60 -8.29
CA ASN A 116 24.07 -2.93 -7.82
C ASN A 116 24.04 -2.98 -6.29
N ILE A 117 24.32 -4.15 -5.72
CA ILE A 117 24.25 -4.38 -4.28
C ILE A 117 25.40 -3.70 -3.54
N GLU A 118 26.59 -3.67 -4.14
CA GLU A 118 27.80 -3.09 -3.55
C GLU A 118 27.68 -1.56 -3.47
N GLU A 119 27.35 -0.94 -4.60
CA GLU A 119 27.22 0.52 -4.72
C GLU A 119 25.87 1.06 -4.24
N ARG A 120 24.91 0.17 -3.93
CA ARG A 120 23.52 0.52 -3.56
C ARG A 120 22.83 1.42 -4.59
N THR A 121 23.15 1.23 -5.85
CA THR A 121 22.60 2.01 -6.97
C THR A 121 21.57 1.21 -7.75
N LEU A 122 20.56 1.91 -8.28
CA LEU A 122 19.63 1.36 -9.26
C LEU A 122 20.35 1.28 -10.61
N LEU A 123 20.46 0.08 -11.18
CA LEU A 123 21.05 -0.11 -12.51
C LEU A 123 20.00 0.14 -13.59
N ASP A 124 18.84 -0.52 -13.49
CA ASP A 124 17.76 -0.35 -14.47
C ASP A 124 16.41 -0.90 -13.95
N VAL A 125 15.33 -0.53 -14.63
CA VAL A 125 13.98 -1.07 -14.46
C VAL A 125 13.45 -1.53 -15.81
N LEU A 126 13.45 -2.85 -16.02
CA LEU A 126 13.04 -3.44 -17.30
C LEU A 126 11.53 -3.27 -17.55
N PRO A 127 11.08 -3.21 -18.83
CA PRO A 127 9.67 -3.02 -19.16
C PRO A 127 8.76 -4.17 -18.69
N ASN A 128 9.32 -5.35 -18.48
CA ASN A 128 8.65 -6.52 -17.94
C ASN A 128 9.69 -7.45 -17.27
N ARG A 129 9.22 -8.51 -16.62
CA ARG A 129 10.08 -9.53 -15.98
C ARG A 129 10.23 -10.83 -16.77
N ASN A 130 9.89 -10.87 -18.05
CA ASN A 130 9.93 -12.11 -18.82
C ASN A 130 11.39 -12.59 -19.00
N LYS A 131 11.57 -13.91 -19.06
CA LYS A 131 12.89 -14.54 -19.23
C LYS A 131 13.68 -13.95 -20.41
N ALA A 132 13.03 -13.74 -21.56
CA ALA A 132 13.67 -13.18 -22.76
C ALA A 132 14.21 -11.75 -22.53
N THR A 133 13.44 -10.90 -21.86
CA THR A 133 13.84 -9.51 -21.56
C THR A 133 15.00 -9.47 -20.57
N VAL A 134 14.95 -10.29 -19.52
CA VAL A 134 16.05 -10.40 -18.54
C VAL A 134 17.33 -10.95 -19.19
N VAL A 135 17.21 -12.00 -20.00
CA VAL A 135 18.33 -12.58 -20.76
C VAL A 135 18.96 -11.54 -21.69
N GLY A 136 18.14 -10.76 -22.41
CA GLY A 136 18.63 -9.68 -23.28
C GLY A 136 19.44 -8.65 -22.51
N TYR A 137 18.92 -8.17 -21.38
CA TYR A 137 19.61 -7.20 -20.54
C TYR A 137 20.92 -7.75 -19.95
N LEU A 138 20.88 -8.95 -19.34
CA LEU A 138 22.07 -9.58 -18.77
C LEU A 138 23.14 -9.84 -19.86
N SER A 139 22.70 -10.08 -21.09
CA SER A 139 23.61 -10.28 -22.22
C SER A 139 24.30 -8.99 -22.65
N SER A 140 23.64 -7.84 -22.53
CA SER A 140 24.21 -6.53 -22.83
C SER A 140 25.15 -5.97 -21.75
N LEU A 141 25.21 -6.58 -20.56
CA LEU A 141 26.04 -6.08 -19.47
C LEU A 141 27.54 -6.16 -19.82
N PRO A 142 28.28 -5.03 -19.70
CA PRO A 142 29.73 -5.07 -19.84
C PRO A 142 30.34 -5.88 -18.69
N ASN A 143 31.48 -6.54 -18.95
CA ASN A 143 32.24 -7.28 -17.94
C ASN A 143 31.44 -8.33 -17.14
N ARG A 144 30.36 -8.90 -17.72
CA ARG A 144 29.49 -9.89 -17.05
C ARG A 144 30.24 -11.09 -16.45
N GLY A 145 31.42 -11.44 -16.98
CA GLY A 145 32.28 -12.50 -16.44
C GLY A 145 32.88 -12.20 -15.07
N GLN A 146 32.84 -10.95 -14.61
CA GLN A 146 33.29 -10.53 -13.28
C GLN A 146 32.20 -10.65 -12.22
N ILE A 147 30.93 -10.84 -12.62
CA ILE A 147 29.81 -10.97 -11.69
C ILE A 147 29.93 -12.31 -10.95
N ARG A 148 30.19 -12.25 -9.64
CA ARG A 148 30.36 -13.44 -8.77
C ARG A 148 29.10 -13.83 -8.01
N TYR A 149 28.24 -12.86 -7.70
CA TYR A 149 27.06 -13.07 -6.88
C TYR A 149 25.86 -12.41 -7.53
N VAL A 150 24.72 -13.10 -7.53
CA VAL A 150 23.43 -12.54 -7.95
C VAL A 150 22.41 -12.84 -6.87
N THR A 151 21.94 -11.80 -6.19
CA THR A 151 20.80 -11.91 -5.27
C THR A 151 19.51 -11.72 -6.06
N MET A 152 18.56 -12.64 -5.91
CA MET A 152 17.28 -12.61 -6.63
C MET A 152 16.15 -13.25 -5.84
N ASP A 153 14.91 -12.99 -6.25
CA ASP A 153 13.75 -13.75 -5.82
C ASP A 153 13.83 -15.23 -6.26
N MET A 154 13.08 -16.11 -5.60
CA MET A 154 13.05 -17.57 -5.82
C MET A 154 12.36 -18.00 -7.13
N TRP A 155 12.06 -17.06 -8.02
CA TRP A 155 11.30 -17.33 -9.23
C TRP A 155 12.16 -18.05 -10.29
N GLN A 156 11.72 -19.25 -10.70
CA GLN A 156 12.48 -20.14 -11.58
C GLN A 156 12.95 -19.50 -12.92
N PRO A 157 12.15 -18.66 -13.61
CA PRO A 157 12.60 -17.97 -14.82
C PRO A 157 13.84 -17.08 -14.64
N TYR A 158 14.02 -16.44 -13.48
CA TYR A 158 15.23 -15.67 -13.18
C TYR A 158 16.43 -16.58 -12.97
N LYS A 159 16.25 -17.66 -12.21
CA LYS A 159 17.28 -18.67 -12.01
C LYS A 159 17.77 -19.25 -13.33
N ASP A 160 16.86 -19.55 -14.25
CA ASP A 160 17.22 -20.03 -15.59
C ASP A 160 17.96 -18.97 -16.40
N ALA A 161 17.49 -17.71 -16.40
CA ALA A 161 18.12 -16.61 -17.13
C ALA A 161 19.56 -16.38 -16.66
N VAL A 162 19.77 -16.37 -15.35
CA VAL A 162 21.09 -16.15 -14.74
C VAL A 162 22.01 -17.34 -14.96
N ARG A 163 21.51 -18.58 -14.85
CA ARG A 163 22.33 -19.76 -15.18
C ARG A 163 22.78 -19.79 -16.64
N ALA A 164 21.93 -19.31 -17.56
CA ALA A 164 22.27 -19.24 -18.97
C ALA A 164 23.34 -18.19 -19.29
N ILE A 165 23.28 -17.01 -18.66
CA ILE A 165 24.14 -15.86 -19.02
C ILE A 165 25.33 -15.66 -18.08
N LEU A 166 25.17 -16.02 -16.81
CA LEU A 166 26.17 -15.85 -15.74
C LEU A 166 26.47 -17.20 -15.04
N PRO A 167 27.00 -18.20 -15.77
CA PRO A 167 27.17 -19.55 -15.23
C PRO A 167 28.17 -19.63 -14.07
N LYS A 168 29.07 -18.66 -13.93
CA LYS A 168 30.05 -18.58 -12.83
C LYS A 168 29.49 -17.89 -11.58
N ALA A 169 28.34 -17.22 -11.67
CA ALA A 169 27.78 -16.47 -10.56
C ALA A 169 27.04 -17.39 -9.58
N LEU A 170 27.30 -17.20 -8.28
CA LEU A 170 26.54 -17.85 -7.22
C LEU A 170 25.19 -17.13 -7.05
N ILE A 171 24.11 -17.90 -7.17
CA ILE A 171 22.75 -17.39 -6.96
C ILE A 171 22.42 -17.40 -5.47
N ILE A 172 22.13 -16.23 -4.93
CA ILE A 172 21.73 -16.02 -3.53
C ILE A 172 20.24 -15.69 -3.52
N VAL A 173 19.48 -16.34 -2.65
CA VAL A 173 18.07 -16.02 -2.46
C VAL A 173 17.95 -14.71 -1.69
N ASP A 174 17.08 -13.82 -2.17
CA ASP A 174 16.81 -12.55 -1.52
C ASP A 174 16.27 -12.76 -0.09
N LYS A 175 16.94 -12.11 0.86
CA LYS A 175 16.66 -12.22 2.30
C LYS A 175 15.24 -11.78 2.65
N PHE A 176 14.68 -10.78 1.98
CA PHE A 176 13.33 -10.28 2.26
C PHE A 176 12.29 -11.38 2.07
N HIS A 177 12.41 -12.15 0.98
CA HIS A 177 11.47 -13.24 0.69
C HIS A 177 11.58 -14.39 1.70
N VAL A 178 12.79 -14.73 2.13
CA VAL A 178 13.01 -15.75 3.17
C VAL A 178 12.36 -15.33 4.49
N VAL A 179 12.60 -14.09 4.94
CA VAL A 179 12.00 -13.55 6.16
C VAL A 179 10.48 -13.46 6.06
N CYS A 180 9.97 -13.02 4.90
CA CYS A 180 8.53 -12.94 4.65
C CYS A 180 7.86 -14.31 4.78
N MET A 181 8.45 -15.36 4.19
CA MET A 181 7.95 -16.73 4.32
C MET A 181 7.96 -17.23 5.76
N ALA A 182 9.04 -16.99 6.51
CA ALA A 182 9.13 -17.36 7.91
C ALA A 182 8.04 -16.68 8.76
N ASN A 183 7.83 -15.38 8.54
CA ASN A 183 6.77 -14.61 9.21
C ASN A 183 5.38 -15.14 8.87
N GLN A 184 5.11 -15.47 7.61
CA GLN A 184 3.83 -16.05 7.19
C GLN A 184 3.57 -17.42 7.84
N ALA A 185 4.60 -18.26 7.95
CA ALA A 185 4.49 -19.55 8.63
C ALA A 185 4.17 -19.37 10.12
N LEU A 186 4.90 -18.48 10.82
CA LEU A 186 4.63 -18.15 12.22
C LEU A 186 3.21 -17.61 12.41
N GLU A 187 2.77 -16.73 11.52
CA GLU A 187 1.43 -16.12 11.59
C GLU A 187 0.32 -17.16 11.38
N THR A 188 0.56 -18.17 10.55
CA THR A 188 -0.36 -19.30 10.35
C THR A 188 -0.50 -20.12 11.62
N ILE A 189 0.63 -20.50 12.24
CA ILE A 189 0.63 -21.25 13.51
C ILE A 189 -0.04 -20.44 14.62
N ARG A 190 0.25 -19.14 14.69
CA ARG A 190 -0.35 -18.22 15.69
C ARG A 190 -1.87 -18.19 15.58
N LYS A 191 -2.42 -18.15 14.36
CA LYS A 191 -3.87 -18.18 14.12
C LYS A 191 -4.50 -19.51 14.54
N GLN A 192 -3.88 -20.63 14.19
CA GLN A 192 -4.33 -21.96 14.58
C GLN A 192 -4.38 -22.15 16.11
N LEU A 193 -3.33 -21.74 16.82
CA LEU A 193 -3.29 -21.80 18.29
C LEU A 193 -4.38 -20.92 18.93
N ARG A 194 -4.64 -19.74 18.36
CA ARG A 194 -5.70 -18.83 18.85
C ARG A 194 -7.10 -19.43 18.69
N GLU A 195 -7.38 -20.07 17.55
CA GLU A 195 -8.66 -20.74 17.30
C GLU A 195 -8.86 -21.92 18.27
N GLY A 196 -7.81 -22.72 18.49
CA GLY A 196 -7.86 -23.83 19.45
C GLY A 196 -8.06 -23.38 20.91
N LEU A 197 -7.49 -22.24 21.31
CA LEU A 197 -7.73 -21.64 22.64
C LEU A 197 -9.16 -21.10 22.78
N SER A 198 -9.72 -20.52 21.72
CA SER A 198 -11.11 -20.04 21.73
C SER A 198 -12.14 -21.17 21.84
N GLN A 199 -11.86 -22.34 21.27
CA GLN A 199 -12.74 -23.51 21.36
C GLN A 199 -12.68 -24.18 22.74
N LYS A 200 -11.51 -24.25 23.37
CA LYS A 200 -11.36 -24.80 24.74
C LYS A 200 -12.05 -23.94 25.79
N ASN A 201 -12.09 -22.62 25.60
CA ASN A 201 -12.76 -21.69 26.53
C ASN A 201 -14.29 -21.63 26.33
N ALA A 202 -14.84 -22.25 25.27
CA ALA A 202 -16.28 -22.30 25.01
C ALA A 202 -16.93 -23.64 25.44
N ALA A 203 -16.12 -24.62 25.85
CA ALA A 203 -16.56 -25.95 26.25
C ALA A 203 -16.36 -26.22 27.77
N GLY A 204 -16.11 -25.17 28.56
CA GLY A 204 -15.97 -25.21 30.02
C GLY A 204 -17.01 -24.34 30.70
#